data_AF-A0A2V5QK95-F1
#
_entry.id   AF-A0A2V5QK95-F1
#
_cell.length_a   1.000
_cell.length_b   1.000
_cell.length_c   1.000
_cell.angle_alpha   90.00
_cell.angle_beta   90.00
_cell.angle_gamma   90.00
#
_symmetry.space_group_name_H-M   'P 1'
#
loop_
_entity.id
_entity.type
_entity.pdbx_description
1 polymer ?
#
loop_
_entity_poly.entity_id
_entity_poly.type
_entity_poly.pdbx_seq_one_letter_code
_entity_poly.pdbx_strand_id
1 'polypeptide(L)'
;MGSAWRIVLQSEAPLAFSGEGAWRYGGRWNSRNVRVIYVSDHQSTAALEVFVHNKPFSPNEKYKAFHLEWPDSLTERFPARKLPENWRVLPPPRETREIGDRWIGEQRSAVLALPSVISPA
;
A
#
# COMPACT_ATOMS: atom_id res chain seq x y z
N MET A 1 -14.97 -12.42 2.00
CA MET A 1 -14.50 -11.91 0.70
C MET A 1 -13.68 -10.68 1.01
N GLY A 2 -12.44 -10.64 0.53
CA GLY A 2 -11.53 -9.54 0.82
C GLY A 2 -11.89 -8.37 -0.08
N SER A 3 -11.79 -7.16 0.46
CA SER A 3 -11.96 -5.95 -0.32
C SER A 3 -10.99 -4.86 0.11
N ALA A 4 -10.76 -3.90 -0.78
CA ALA A 4 -10.01 -2.70 -0.47
C ALA A 4 -10.29 -1.59 -1.47
N TRP A 5 -9.75 -0.43 -1.14
CA TRP A 5 -9.83 0.79 -1.90
C TRP A 5 -8.46 1.26 -2.34
N ARG A 6 -8.38 1.77 -3.57
CA ARG A 6 -7.24 2.50 -4.08
C ARG A 6 -7.70 3.82 -4.67
N ILE A 7 -7.07 4.91 -4.28
CA ILE A 7 -7.32 6.24 -4.83
C ILE A 7 -6.04 6.74 -5.47
N VAL A 8 -6.14 7.25 -6.69
CA VAL A 8 -5.03 7.82 -7.48
C VAL A 8 -5.49 9.10 -8.17
N LEU A 9 -4.55 9.91 -8.66
CA LEU A 9 -4.90 10.99 -9.59
C LEU A 9 -5.55 10.42 -10.84
N GLN A 10 -6.56 11.11 -11.37
CA GLN A 10 -7.29 10.69 -12.57
C GLN A 10 -6.35 10.50 -13.76
N SER A 11 -5.31 11.32 -13.87
CA SER A 11 -4.25 11.21 -14.89
C SER A 11 -3.41 9.93 -14.75
N GLU A 12 -3.29 9.37 -13.55
CA GLU A 12 -2.54 8.15 -13.25
C GLU A 12 -3.40 6.88 -13.30
N ALA A 13 -4.72 7.02 -13.46
CA ALA A 13 -5.66 5.91 -13.50
C ALA A 13 -5.27 4.76 -14.47
N PRO A 14 -4.71 5.02 -15.68
CA PRO A 14 -4.25 3.94 -16.57
C PRO A 14 -3.11 3.09 -15.99
N LEU A 15 -2.33 3.66 -15.07
CA LEU A 15 -1.18 3.00 -14.44
C LEU A 15 -1.48 2.53 -13.01
N ALA A 16 -2.74 2.68 -12.54
CA ALA A 16 -3.12 2.47 -11.16
C ALA A 16 -2.68 1.11 -10.59
N PHE A 17 -2.67 0.06 -11.42
CA PHE A 17 -2.33 -1.31 -11.03
C PHE A 17 -1.00 -1.83 -11.59
N SER A 18 -0.18 -0.96 -12.18
CA SER A 18 1.12 -1.34 -12.76
C SER A 18 2.21 -1.61 -11.71
N GLY A 19 2.05 -1.08 -10.50
CA GLY A 19 3.09 -1.06 -9.47
C GLY A 19 4.30 -0.17 -9.81
N GLU A 20 4.21 0.66 -10.85
CA GLU A 20 5.33 1.48 -11.35
C GLU A 20 5.90 2.44 -10.29
N GLY A 21 5.03 3.14 -9.56
CA GLY A 21 5.46 4.07 -8.51
C GLY A 21 6.27 3.37 -7.42
N ALA A 22 5.75 2.23 -6.91
CA ALA A 22 6.43 1.43 -5.90
C ALA A 22 7.75 0.84 -6.43
N TRP A 23 7.80 0.45 -7.70
CA TRP A 23 9.03 -0.05 -8.33
C TRP A 23 10.10 1.05 -8.44
N ARG A 24 9.74 2.27 -8.85
CA ARG A 24 10.69 3.39 -9.00
C ARG A 24 11.24 3.89 -7.67
N TYR A 25 10.35 4.10 -6.69
CA TYR A 25 10.67 4.84 -5.47
C TYR A 25 10.77 3.95 -4.23
N GLY A 26 10.28 2.72 -4.28
CA GLY A 26 10.05 1.91 -3.09
C GLY A 26 8.85 2.44 -2.28
N GLY A 27 8.62 1.81 -1.14
CA GLY A 27 7.63 2.23 -0.17
C GLY A 27 7.99 1.74 1.22
N ARG A 28 7.04 1.77 2.15
CA ARG A 28 7.29 1.23 3.50
C ARG A 28 7.49 -0.28 3.50
N TRP A 29 6.71 -0.97 2.67
CA TRP A 29 6.64 -2.44 2.60
C TRP A 29 7.24 -2.99 1.31
N ASN A 30 8.08 -2.24 0.59
CA ASN A 30 8.80 -2.77 -0.56
C ASN A 30 10.06 -1.93 -0.86
N SER A 31 11.13 -2.59 -1.30
CA SER A 31 12.31 -1.94 -1.84
C SER A 31 12.06 -1.41 -3.27
N ARG A 32 12.96 -0.53 -3.71
CA ARG A 32 13.06 -0.18 -5.14
C ARG A 32 13.27 -1.44 -5.97
N ASN A 33 12.81 -1.41 -7.21
CA ASN A 33 12.78 -2.53 -8.14
C ASN A 33 11.79 -3.66 -7.81
N VAL A 34 10.96 -3.51 -6.77
CA VAL A 34 9.89 -4.46 -6.43
C VAL A 34 8.53 -3.83 -6.75
N ARG A 35 7.73 -4.49 -7.59
CA ARG A 35 6.38 -4.03 -7.96
C ARG A 35 5.35 -4.49 -6.93
N VAL A 36 4.68 -3.53 -6.32
CA VAL A 36 3.51 -3.74 -5.47
C VAL A 36 2.49 -2.63 -5.70
N ILE A 37 1.23 -2.89 -5.38
CA ILE A 37 0.19 -1.88 -5.28
C ILE A 37 -0.22 -1.73 -3.82
N TYR A 38 -0.40 -0.49 -3.37
CA TYR A 38 -0.92 -0.20 -2.04
C TYR A 38 -2.42 0.05 -2.13
N VAL A 39 -3.16 -0.61 -1.24
CA VAL A 39 -4.61 -0.50 -1.09
C VAL A 39 -4.93 -0.38 0.39
N SER A 40 -6.11 0.14 0.73
CA SER A 40 -6.57 0.28 2.11
C SER A 40 -7.95 -0.36 2.29
N ASP A 41 -8.19 -0.96 3.45
CA ASP A 41 -9.45 -1.64 3.77
C ASP A 41 -10.68 -0.70 3.66
N HIS A 42 -10.47 0.59 3.96
CA HIS A 42 -11.51 1.62 3.89
C HIS A 42 -11.15 2.73 2.89
N GLN A 43 -12.16 3.25 2.18
CA GLN A 43 -12.02 4.37 1.25
C GLN A 43 -11.49 5.63 1.95
N SER A 44 -11.91 5.88 3.20
CA SER A 44 -11.44 6.99 4.02
C SER A 44 -9.94 6.91 4.30
N THR A 45 -9.43 5.72 4.62
CA THR A 45 -7.99 5.50 4.82
C THR A 45 -7.21 5.67 3.51
N ALA A 46 -7.73 5.15 2.40
CA ALA A 46 -7.11 5.35 1.09
C ALA A 46 -7.02 6.84 0.72
N ALA A 47 -8.06 7.63 1.05
CA ALA A 47 -8.05 9.07 0.84
C ALA A 47 -7.02 9.77 1.72
N LEU A 48 -6.94 9.39 3.01
CA LEU A 48 -5.97 9.97 3.95
C LEU A 48 -4.52 9.73 3.51
N GLU A 49 -4.20 8.53 3.02
CA GLU A 49 -2.89 8.21 2.46
C GLU A 49 -2.53 9.15 1.28
N VAL A 50 -3.49 9.44 0.40
CA VAL A 50 -3.29 10.38 -0.71
C VAL A 50 -3.04 11.81 -0.20
N PHE A 51 -3.85 12.29 0.76
CA PHE A 51 -3.72 13.65 1.30
C PHE A 51 -2.43 13.89 2.10
N VAL A 52 -1.97 12.87 2.84
CA VAL A 52 -0.74 12.99 3.64
C VAL A 52 0.50 13.00 2.76
N HIS A 53 0.50 12.26 1.65
CA HIS A 53 1.66 12.11 0.78
C HIS A 53 1.72 13.11 -0.39
N ASN A 54 0.58 13.64 -0.87
CA ASN A 54 0.55 14.62 -1.96
C ASN A 54 0.49 16.06 -1.40
N LYS A 55 1.63 16.76 -1.40
CA LYS A 55 1.67 18.21 -1.14
C LYS A 55 2.43 18.96 -2.24
N PRO A 56 1.90 20.11 -2.72
CA PRO A 56 0.65 20.76 -2.30
C PRO A 56 -0.61 20.21 -2.99
N PHE A 57 -1.69 20.06 -2.22
CA PHE A 57 -3.02 19.69 -2.73
C PHE A 57 -3.58 20.78 -3.64
N SER A 58 -4.08 20.39 -4.83
CA SER A 58 -4.74 21.31 -5.74
C SER A 58 -6.24 20.99 -5.85
N PRO A 59 -7.14 21.96 -5.66
CA PRO A 59 -8.58 21.75 -5.78
C PRO A 59 -9.03 21.39 -7.22
N ASN A 60 -8.14 21.55 -8.21
CA ASN A 60 -8.40 21.19 -9.60
C ASN A 60 -8.01 19.74 -9.91
N GLU A 61 -7.36 19.03 -9.00
CA GLU A 61 -7.03 17.61 -9.17
C GLU A 61 -8.29 16.76 -9.08
N LYS A 62 -8.49 15.92 -10.10
CA LYS A 62 -9.51 14.89 -10.08
C LYS A 62 -8.87 13.60 -9.62
N TYR A 63 -9.57 12.87 -8.77
CA TYR A 63 -9.14 11.58 -8.23
C TYR A 63 -10.06 10.49 -8.71
N LYS A 64 -9.51 9.30 -8.93
CA LYS A 64 -10.28 8.09 -9.23
C LYS A 64 -10.15 7.11 -8.09
N ALA A 65 -11.30 6.69 -7.55
CA ALA A 65 -11.39 5.62 -6.57
C ALA A 65 -11.69 4.29 -7.27
N PHE A 66 -11.00 3.25 -6.85
CA PHE A 66 -11.22 1.87 -7.27
C PHE A 66 -11.60 1.04 -6.06
N HIS A 67 -12.70 0.31 -6.16
CA HIS A 67 -13.05 -0.76 -5.23
C HIS A 67 -12.54 -2.08 -5.81
N LEU A 68 -11.82 -2.84 -5.00
CA LEU A 68 -11.26 -4.14 -5.36
C LEU A 68 -11.89 -5.20 -4.47
N GLU A 69 -12.17 -6.37 -5.05
CA GLU A 69 -12.72 -7.53 -4.35
C GLU A 69 -11.97 -8.80 -4.77
N TRP A 70 -11.78 -9.72 -3.84
CA TRP A 70 -11.09 -11.00 -4.09
C TRP A 70 -11.47 -12.08 -3.06
N PRO A 71 -11.23 -13.38 -3.36
CA PRO A 71 -11.41 -14.45 -2.39
C PRO A 71 -10.46 -14.31 -1.18
N ASP A 72 -10.96 -14.51 0.04
CA ASP A 72 -10.15 -14.35 1.27
C ASP A 72 -8.90 -15.23 1.28
N SER A 73 -8.95 -16.37 0.59
CA SER A 73 -7.82 -17.31 0.44
C SER A 73 -6.59 -16.70 -0.24
N LEU A 74 -6.73 -15.57 -0.94
CA LEU A 74 -5.62 -14.86 -1.55
C LEU A 74 -4.90 -13.90 -0.58
N THR A 75 -5.37 -13.79 0.67
CA THR A 75 -4.85 -12.84 1.67
C THR A 75 -4.03 -13.54 2.74
N GLU A 76 -2.77 -13.12 2.89
CA GLU A 76 -1.95 -13.40 4.07
C GLU A 76 -2.07 -12.22 5.04
N ARG A 77 -2.35 -12.48 6.32
CA ARG A 77 -2.34 -11.45 7.36
C ARG A 77 -1.02 -11.49 8.12
N PHE A 78 -0.22 -10.43 8.02
CA PHE A 78 1.05 -10.37 8.72
C PHE A 78 0.82 -10.14 10.23
N PRO A 79 1.39 -10.96 11.13
CA PRO A 79 1.18 -10.79 12.56
C PRO A 79 1.79 -9.47 13.07
N ALA A 80 0.98 -8.57 13.61
CA ALA A 80 1.45 -7.26 14.10
C ALA A 80 2.58 -7.38 15.15
N ARG A 81 2.54 -8.42 15.99
CA ARG A 81 3.60 -8.72 16.98
C ARG A 81 4.97 -9.05 16.38
N LYS A 82 5.04 -9.35 15.08
CA LYS A 82 6.29 -9.64 14.36
C LYS A 82 6.83 -8.40 13.64
N LEU A 83 6.15 -7.25 13.74
CA LEU A 83 6.65 -6.01 13.18
C LEU A 83 7.81 -5.47 14.03
N PRO A 84 8.86 -4.92 13.40
CA PRO A 84 9.93 -4.22 14.11
C PRO A 84 9.37 -3.10 14.99
N GLU A 85 9.93 -2.84 16.18
CA GLU A 85 9.43 -1.78 17.07
C GLU A 85 9.41 -0.39 16.40
N ASN A 86 10.36 -0.15 15.49
CA ASN A 86 10.51 1.09 14.73
C ASN A 86 9.66 1.14 13.44
N TRP A 87 8.74 0.20 13.19
CA TRP A 87 8.06 0.05 11.89
C TRP A 87 7.28 1.30 11.43
N ARG A 88 6.93 2.19 12.35
CA ARG A 88 6.21 3.45 12.07
C ARG A 88 7.12 4.65 11.80
N VAL A 89 8.44 4.54 12.02
CA VAL A 89 9.39 5.65 11.87
C VAL A 89 9.45 6.14 10.42
N LEU A 90 9.74 7.44 10.25
CA LEU A 90 10.02 8.09 8.96
C LEU A 90 11.47 8.58 8.95
N PRO A 91 12.25 8.31 7.88
CA PRO A 91 11.91 7.50 6.71
C PRO A 91 11.67 6.01 7.06
N PRO A 92 10.95 5.24 6.22
CA PRO A 92 10.69 3.84 6.50
C PRO A 92 11.98 3.02 6.70
N PRO A 93 12.08 2.28 7.82
CA PRO A 93 13.25 1.47 8.11
C PRO A 93 13.45 0.37 7.05
N ARG A 94 14.65 -0.20 6.99
CA ARG A 94 14.97 -1.25 6.01
C ARG A 94 14.18 -2.52 6.29
N GLU A 95 13.99 -2.82 7.56
CA GLU A 95 13.33 -3.99 8.11
C GLU A 95 11.87 -4.10 7.66
N THR A 96 11.16 -2.97 7.48
CA THR A 96 9.78 -3.00 6.94
C THR A 96 9.76 -3.33 5.46
N ARG A 97 10.76 -2.88 4.69
CA ARG A 97 10.87 -3.21 3.26
C ARG A 97 11.19 -4.68 3.06
N GLU A 98 12.10 -5.23 3.87
CA GLU A 98 12.47 -6.64 3.83
C GLU A 98 11.29 -7.59 4.09
N ILE A 99 10.30 -7.17 4.89
CA ILE A 99 9.06 -7.94 5.09
C ILE A 99 8.31 -8.14 3.78
N GLY A 100 8.08 -7.08 3.02
CA GLY A 100 7.33 -7.20 1.77
C GLY A 100 8.17 -7.72 0.61
N ASP A 101 9.47 -7.44 0.57
CA ASP A 101 10.38 -8.03 -0.42
C ASP A 101 10.41 -9.56 -0.28
N ARG A 102 10.45 -10.07 0.96
CA ARG A 102 10.37 -11.50 1.24
C ARG A 102 9.03 -12.09 0.80
N TRP A 103 7.92 -11.44 1.16
CA TRP A 103 6.58 -11.88 0.76
C TRP A 103 6.45 -11.97 -0.77
N ILE A 104 6.95 -10.97 -1.51
CA ILE A 104 6.97 -11.00 -2.98
C ILE A 104 7.86 -12.12 -3.50
N GLY A 105 9.05 -12.32 -2.93
CA GLY A 105 9.97 -13.37 -3.35
C GLY A 105 9.44 -14.79 -3.12
N GLU A 106 8.65 -14.98 -2.07
CA GLU A 106 8.07 -16.28 -1.71
C GLU A 106 6.72 -16.55 -2.40
N GLN A 107 6.06 -15.52 -2.96
CA GLN A 107 4.79 -15.63 -3.69
C GLN A 107 3.69 -16.41 -2.93
N ARG A 108 3.66 -16.31 -1.59
CA ARG A 108 2.75 -17.10 -0.75
C ARG A 108 1.27 -16.72 -0.90
N SER A 109 1.01 -15.48 -1.27
CA SER A 109 -0.34 -14.94 -1.44
C SER A 109 -0.32 -13.78 -2.44
N ALA A 110 -1.49 -13.41 -2.97
CA ALA A 110 -1.61 -12.23 -3.84
C ALA A 110 -1.75 -10.92 -3.06
N VAL A 111 -2.23 -10.99 -1.81
CA VAL A 111 -2.43 -9.84 -0.92
C VAL A 111 -1.74 -10.10 0.42
N LEU A 112 -1.00 -9.11 0.91
CA LEU A 112 -0.46 -9.06 2.26
C LEU A 112 -1.14 -7.95 3.07
N ALA A 113 -1.91 -8.33 4.07
CA ALA A 113 -2.57 -7.40 4.97
C ALA A 113 -1.65 -7.05 6.15
N LEU A 114 -1.42 -5.76 6.32
CA LEU A 114 -0.56 -5.14 7.33
C LEU A 114 -1.31 -3.99 8.00
N PRO A 115 -0.97 -3.61 9.24
CA PRO A 115 -1.57 -2.44 9.89
C PRO A 115 -1.18 -1.15 9.16
N SER A 116 -2.12 -0.22 9.03
CA SER A 116 -1.83 1.13 8.55
C SER A 116 -0.98 1.88 9.56
N VAL A 117 -0.02 2.66 9.08
CA VAL A 117 0.79 3.56 9.93
C VAL A 117 -0.03 4.75 10.38
N ILE A 118 -0.91 5.26 9.50
CA ILE A 118 -1.65 6.50 9.74
C ILE A 118 -2.85 6.25 10.65
N SER A 119 -3.55 5.13 10.45
CA SER A 119 -4.72 4.75 11.25
C SER A 119 -4.61 3.27 11.65
N PRO A 120 -3.78 2.95 12.66
CA PRO A 120 -3.71 1.59 13.18
C PRO A 120 -5.05 1.24 13.86
N ALA A 121 -5.57 0.05 13.56
CA ALA A 121 -6.71 -0.53 14.27
C ALA A 121 -6.34 -0.94 15.71
#